data_AF-A0A285F7D1-F1
#
_entry.id   AF-A0A285F7D1-F1
#
_cell.length_a   1.000
_cell.length_b   1.000
_cell.length_c   1.000
_cell.angle_alpha   90.00
_cell.angle_beta   90.00
_cell.angle_gamma   90.00
#
_symmetry.space_group_name_H-M   'P 1'
#
loop_
_entity.id
_entity.type
_entity.pdbx_description
1 polymer ?
#
loop_
_entity_poly.entity_id
_entity_poly.type
_entity_poly.pdbx_seq_one_letter_code
_entity_poly.pdbx_strand_id
1 'polypeptide(L)'
;MEPVATEADRERYHDGRKWLDYSVHELPAGVLWGADGATPVQCAEMLDGLDEFALVCARLGLDDHSEFIDACRWHFDHYPHYLSRRRHFSDYATYIRDRRGPLRVPPPPSPRFT
;
A
#
# COMPACT_ATOMS: atom_id res chain seq x y z
N MET A 1 20.50 -4.67 23.80
CA MET A 1 20.45 -5.82 22.87
C MET A 1 19.33 -5.50 21.93
N GLU A 2 19.64 -5.12 20.69
CA GLU A 2 18.62 -4.90 19.66
C GLU A 2 17.79 -6.20 19.52
N PRO A 3 16.46 -6.12 19.42
CA PRO A 3 15.65 -7.31 19.21
C PRO A 3 16.04 -7.94 17.88
N VAL A 4 16.44 -9.22 17.91
CA VAL A 4 16.66 -10.01 16.70
C VAL A 4 15.31 -10.21 16.02
N ALA A 5 15.24 -9.88 14.72
CA ALA A 5 14.12 -10.16 13.83
C ALA A 5 13.52 -11.56 14.07
N THR A 6 12.23 -11.62 14.39
CA THR A 6 11.56 -12.88 14.74
C THR A 6 10.96 -13.58 13.51
N GLU A 7 10.68 -14.88 13.61
CA GLU A 7 9.90 -15.59 12.57
C GLU A 7 8.53 -14.93 12.37
N ALA A 8 7.90 -14.45 13.45
CA ALA A 8 6.64 -13.72 13.38
C ALA A 8 6.76 -12.40 12.59
N ASP A 9 7.91 -11.71 12.61
CA ASP A 9 8.12 -10.53 11.78
C ASP A 9 8.22 -10.90 10.29
N ARG A 10 8.80 -12.07 9.97
CA ARG A 10 8.89 -12.58 8.59
C ARG A 10 7.52 -12.98 8.05
N GLU A 11 6.70 -13.64 8.86
CA GLU A 11 5.31 -13.96 8.52
C GLU A 11 4.49 -12.69 8.27
N ARG A 12 4.55 -11.72 9.19
CA ARG A 12 3.87 -10.42 9.04
C ARG A 12 4.35 -9.67 7.80
N TYR A 13 5.64 -9.73 7.48
CA TYR A 13 6.18 -9.16 6.25
C TYR A 13 5.53 -9.80 5.02
N HIS A 14 5.45 -11.13 4.95
CA HIS A 14 4.90 -11.82 3.79
C HIS A 14 3.41 -11.53 3.60
N ASP A 15 2.63 -11.54 4.68
CA ASP A 15 1.21 -11.22 4.65
C ASP A 15 0.97 -9.76 4.26
N GLY A 16 1.69 -8.83 4.90
CA GLY A 16 1.61 -7.40 4.59
C GLY A 16 2.01 -7.09 3.15
N ARG A 17 3.12 -7.66 2.67
CA ARG A 17 3.57 -7.49 1.27
C ARG A 17 2.52 -7.97 0.28
N LYS A 18 1.94 -9.16 0.52
CA LYS A 18 0.92 -9.74 -0.35
C LYS A 18 -0.35 -8.89 -0.37
N TRP A 19 -0.79 -8.42 0.79
CA TRP A 19 -1.97 -7.58 0.92
C TRP A 19 -1.76 -6.21 0.25
N LEU A 20 -0.60 -5.58 0.42
CA LEU A 20 -0.25 -4.31 -0.23
C LEU A 20 -0.18 -4.45 -1.74
N ASP A 21 0.54 -5.46 -2.25
CA ASP A 21 0.68 -5.75 -3.68
C ASP A 21 -0.68 -5.96 -4.36
N TYR A 22 -1.56 -6.75 -3.73
CA TYR A 22 -2.93 -6.91 -4.18
C TYR A 22 -3.71 -5.59 -4.18
N SER A 23 -3.62 -4.82 -3.09
CA SER A 23 -4.37 -3.57 -2.94
C SER A 23 -3.99 -2.53 -4.01
N VAL A 24 -2.69 -2.31 -4.24
CA VAL A 24 -2.22 -1.34 -5.25
C VAL A 24 -2.38 -1.84 -6.69
N HIS A 25 -2.54 -3.15 -6.90
CA HIS A 25 -2.92 -3.70 -8.21
C HIS A 25 -4.40 -3.43 -8.52
N GLU A 26 -5.28 -3.68 -7.56
CA GLU A 26 -6.73 -3.63 -7.73
C GLU A 26 -7.29 -2.20 -7.69
N LEU A 27 -6.66 -1.31 -6.93
CA LEU A 27 -7.09 0.09 -6.79
C LEU A 27 -7.22 0.81 -8.13
N PRO A 28 -6.18 0.89 -8.99
CA PRO A 28 -6.29 1.55 -10.30
C PRO A 28 -7.36 0.93 -11.21
N ALA A 29 -7.61 -0.37 -11.08
CA ALA A 29 -8.65 -1.08 -11.83
C ALA A 29 -10.07 -0.86 -11.26
N GLY A 30 -10.19 -0.23 -10.09
CA GLY A 30 -11.49 0.10 -9.47
C GLY A 30 -12.25 -1.12 -8.93
N VAL A 31 -11.54 -2.21 -8.66
CA VAL A 31 -12.11 -3.52 -8.29
C VAL A 31 -11.98 -3.83 -6.80
N LEU A 32 -11.12 -3.10 -6.09
CA LEU A 32 -10.96 -3.25 -4.64
C LEU A 32 -12.23 -2.79 -3.89
N TRP A 33 -12.84 -3.71 -3.14
CA TRP A 33 -14.14 -3.55 -2.45
C TRP A 33 -15.35 -3.30 -3.36
N GLY A 34 -15.28 -3.66 -4.64
CA GLY A 34 -16.42 -3.62 -5.56
C GLY A 34 -16.87 -2.21 -5.94
N ALA A 35 -18.09 -2.09 -6.47
CA ALA A 35 -18.57 -0.87 -7.14
C ALA A 35 -18.59 0.38 -6.22
N ASP A 36 -18.87 0.19 -4.94
CA ASP A 36 -18.90 1.28 -3.96
C ASP A 36 -17.49 1.71 -3.53
N GLY A 37 -16.49 0.84 -3.69
CA GLY A 37 -15.11 1.05 -3.26
C GLY A 37 -14.97 1.05 -1.73
N ALA A 38 -13.86 1.59 -1.24
CA ALA A 38 -13.57 1.62 0.20
C ALA A 38 -14.48 2.61 0.95
N THR A 39 -14.83 2.25 2.18
CA THR A 39 -15.34 3.20 3.18
C THR A 39 -14.20 4.06 3.76
N PRO A 40 -14.51 5.18 4.44
CA PRO A 40 -13.49 5.94 5.15
C PRO A 40 -12.73 5.13 6.21
N VAL A 41 -13.40 4.20 6.90
CA VAL A 41 -12.78 3.30 7.88
C VAL A 41 -11.78 2.38 7.19
N GLN A 42 -12.18 1.74 6.09
CA GLN A 42 -11.28 0.89 5.31
C GLN A 42 -10.09 1.67 4.75
N CYS A 43 -10.26 2.93 4.36
CA CYS A 43 -9.14 3.76 3.94
C CYS A 43 -8.14 4.02 5.08
N ALA A 44 -8.63 4.23 6.31
CA ALA A 44 -7.77 4.38 7.48
C ALA A 44 -7.04 3.06 7.78
N GLU A 45 -7.75 1.92 7.73
CA GLU A 45 -7.16 0.58 7.89
C GLU A 45 -6.05 0.32 6.87
N MET A 46 -6.16 0.86 5.65
CA MET A 46 -5.10 0.70 4.65
C MET A 46 -3.81 1.43 5.02
N LEU A 47 -3.94 2.65 5.55
CA LEU A 47 -2.80 3.43 6.03
C LEU A 47 -2.17 2.76 7.26
N ASP A 48 -2.99 2.30 8.20
CA ASP A 48 -2.52 1.57 9.38
C ASP A 48 -1.75 0.28 8.99
N GLY A 49 -2.28 -0.48 8.03
CA GLY A 49 -1.59 -1.68 7.52
C GLY A 49 -0.27 -1.37 6.80
N LEU A 50 -0.18 -0.23 6.10
CA LEU A 50 1.07 0.23 5.51
C LEU A 50 2.08 0.69 6.56
N ASP A 51 1.62 1.40 7.59
CA ASP A 51 2.46 1.79 8.74
C ASP A 51 3.01 0.56 9.46
N GLU A 52 2.17 -0.45 9.71
CA GLU A 52 2.62 -1.72 10.28
C GLU A 52 3.67 -2.41 9.40
N PHE A 53 3.44 -2.47 8.09
CA PHE A 53 4.40 -3.05 7.14
C PHE A 53 5.74 -2.31 7.15
N ALA A 54 5.73 -0.97 7.20
CA ALA A 54 6.95 -0.18 7.28
C ALA A 54 7.72 -0.45 8.58
N LEU A 55 7.03 -0.58 9.71
CA LEU A 55 7.63 -0.96 10.99
C LEU A 55 8.23 -2.37 10.97
N VAL A 56 7.55 -3.33 10.31
CA VAL A 56 8.08 -4.68 10.11
C VAL A 56 9.36 -4.63 9.26
N CYS A 57 9.37 -3.88 8.15
CA CYS A 57 10.56 -3.71 7.31
C CYS A 57 11.74 -3.15 8.12
N ALA A 58 11.50 -2.13 8.95
CA ALA A 58 12.53 -1.55 9.81
C ALA A 58 13.09 -2.58 10.83
N ARG A 59 12.22 -3.40 11.46
CA ARG A 59 12.68 -4.47 12.37
C ARG A 59 13.48 -5.56 11.67
N LEU A 60 13.22 -5.78 10.39
CA LEU A 60 13.92 -6.77 9.55
C LEU A 60 15.16 -6.19 8.84
N GLY A 61 15.46 -4.89 8.98
CA GLY A 61 16.56 -4.22 8.29
C GLY A 61 16.37 -4.10 6.76
N LEU A 62 15.12 -4.03 6.29
CA LEU A 62 14.75 -3.96 4.87
C LEU A 62 14.61 -2.50 4.39
N ASP A 63 15.72 -1.76 4.41
CA ASP A 63 15.74 -0.32 4.05
C ASP A 63 15.52 -0.06 2.54
N ASP A 64 15.67 -1.10 1.71
CA ASP A 64 15.47 -1.05 0.24
C ASP A 64 14.00 -1.14 -0.20
N HIS A 65 13.05 -1.11 0.75
CA HIS A 65 11.61 -1.18 0.49
C HIS A 65 10.92 0.20 0.39
N SER A 66 11.67 1.28 0.60
CA SER A 66 11.14 2.66 0.63
C SER A 66 10.34 3.04 -0.61
N GLU A 67 10.82 2.72 -1.82
CA GLU A 67 10.11 3.05 -3.06
C GLU A 67 8.71 2.39 -3.13
N PHE A 68 8.59 1.12 -2.71
CA PHE A 68 7.31 0.43 -2.66
C PHE A 68 6.38 1.03 -1.61
N ILE A 69 6.91 1.35 -0.43
CA ILE A 69 6.15 1.94 0.68
C ILE A 69 5.62 3.33 0.29
N ASP A 70 6.46 4.17 -0.32
CA ASP A 70 6.09 5.53 -0.74
C ASP A 70 5.03 5.49 -1.85
N ALA A 71 5.16 4.56 -2.80
CA ALA A 71 4.17 4.37 -3.86
C ALA A 71 2.82 3.88 -3.31
N CYS A 72 2.83 2.93 -2.36
CA CYS A 72 1.62 2.53 -1.64
C CYS A 72 1.00 3.70 -0.89
N ARG A 73 1.82 4.47 -0.15
CA ARG A 73 1.36 5.63 0.65
C ARG A 73 0.69 6.67 -0.23
N TRP A 74 1.29 6.95 -1.40
CA TRP A 74 0.68 7.86 -2.37
C TRP A 74 -0.75 7.44 -2.70
N HIS A 75 -1.00 6.16 -2.99
CA HIS A 75 -2.36 5.70 -3.26
C HIS A 75 -3.29 5.86 -2.06
N PHE A 76 -2.83 5.47 -0.87
CA PHE A 76 -3.69 5.41 0.31
C PHE A 76 -4.04 6.80 0.84
N ASP A 77 -3.16 7.78 0.69
CA ASP A 77 -3.43 9.19 0.99
C ASP A 77 -4.41 9.82 -0.01
N HIS A 78 -4.37 9.39 -1.28
CA HIS A 78 -5.12 10.04 -2.35
C HIS A 78 -6.48 9.38 -2.63
N TYR A 79 -6.64 8.10 -2.34
CA TYR A 79 -7.87 7.36 -2.60
C TYR A 79 -9.10 7.93 -1.86
N PRO A 80 -9.02 8.33 -0.58
CA PRO A 80 -10.14 8.98 0.13
C PRO A 80 -10.59 10.28 -0.55
N HIS A 81 -9.63 11.05 -1.07
CA HIS A 81 -9.92 12.28 -1.79
C HIS A 81 -10.66 11.98 -3.11
N TYR A 82 -10.22 10.96 -3.86
CA TYR A 82 -10.93 10.49 -5.05
C TYR A 82 -12.36 10.04 -4.70
N LEU A 83 -12.52 9.17 -3.70
CA LEU A 83 -13.81 8.61 -3.30
C LEU A 83 -14.82 9.69 -2.89
N SER A 84 -14.40 10.63 -2.05
CA SER A 84 -15.27 11.74 -1.59
C SER A 84 -15.72 12.69 -2.70
N ARG A 85 -15.08 12.64 -3.87
CA ARG A 85 -15.35 13.51 -5.01
C ARG A 85 -15.56 12.73 -6.31
N ARG A 86 -15.93 11.44 -6.23
CA ARG A 86 -15.92 10.51 -7.37
C ARG A 86 -16.67 11.04 -8.60
N ARG A 87 -17.78 11.77 -8.41
CA ARG A 87 -18.54 12.42 -9.50
C ARG A 87 -17.77 13.45 -10.34
N HIS A 88 -16.61 13.92 -9.86
CA HIS A 88 -15.77 14.92 -10.52
C HIS A 88 -14.60 14.30 -11.28
N PHE A 89 -14.45 12.97 -11.25
CA PHE A 89 -13.40 12.23 -11.91
C PHE A 89 -14.01 11.14 -12.78
N SER A 90 -13.37 10.80 -13.90
CA SER A 90 -13.83 9.71 -14.78
C SER A 90 -13.67 8.34 -14.13
N ASP A 91 -12.47 8.06 -13.64
CA ASP A 91 -12.07 6.84 -12.95
C ASP A 91 -10.80 7.10 -12.12
N TYR A 92 -10.41 6.13 -11.28
CA TYR A 92 -9.24 6.29 -10.42
C TYR A 92 -7.92 6.29 -11.21
N ALA A 93 -7.82 5.49 -12.27
CA ALA A 93 -6.63 5.47 -13.12
C ALA A 93 -6.33 6.84 -13.75
N THR A 94 -7.35 7.55 -14.20
CA THR A 94 -7.25 8.92 -14.73
C THR A 94 -6.89 9.89 -13.61
N TYR A 95 -7.56 9.78 -12.45
CA TYR A 95 -7.21 10.58 -11.27
C TYR A 95 -5.73 10.45 -10.88
N ILE A 96 -5.16 9.24 -10.96
CA ILE A 96 -3.74 8.97 -10.72
C ILE A 96 -2.86 9.70 -11.74
N ARG A 97 -3.17 9.56 -13.03
CA ARG A 97 -2.42 10.18 -14.13
C ARG A 97 -2.41 11.71 -14.04
N ASP A 98 -3.56 12.32 -13.76
CA ASP A 98 -3.70 13.77 -13.64
C ASP A 98 -2.81 14.36 -12.53
N ARG A 99 -2.52 13.55 -11.50
CA ARG A 99 -1.65 13.92 -10.38
C ARG A 99 -0.22 13.40 -10.50
N ARG A 100 0.13 12.80 -11.64
CA ARG A 100 1.44 12.18 -11.87
C ARG A 100 1.80 11.13 -10.81
N GLY A 101 0.79 10.42 -10.30
CA GLY A 101 0.98 9.32 -9.36
C GLY A 101 1.45 8.02 -10.03
N PRO A 102 1.88 7.03 -9.25
CA PRO A 102 2.30 5.73 -9.77
C PRO A 102 1.07 4.94 -10.26
N LEU A 103 0.93 4.75 -11.57
CA LEU A 103 -0.15 3.90 -12.10
C LEU A 103 0.12 2.40 -11.88
N ARG A 104 1.41 2.04 -11.82
CA ARG A 104 1.89 0.72 -11.46
C ARG A 104 2.87 0.89 -10.32
N VAL A 105 2.69 0.10 -9.28
CA VAL A 105 3.62 0.00 -8.17
C VAL A 105 4.45 -1.27 -8.39
N PRO A 106 5.77 -1.18 -8.59
CA PRO A 106 6.60 -2.37 -8.69
C PRO A 106 6.65 -3.07 -7.32
N PRO A 107 6.69 -4.42 -7.27
CA PRO A 107 6.88 -5.12 -6.01
C PRO A 107 8.24 -4.75 -5.42
N PRO A 108 8.40 -4.78 -4.08
CA PRO A 108 9.68 -4.50 -3.47
C PRO A 108 10.71 -5.61 -3.80
N PRO A 109 12.02 -5.34 -3.60
CA PRO A 109 13.06 -6.36 -3.74
C PRO A 109 12.77 -7.60 -2.89
N SER A 110 13.27 -8.75 -3.34
CA SER A 110 13.18 -9.97 -2.51
C SER A 110 13.98 -9.77 -1.22
N PRO A 111 13.37 -10.05 -0.04
CA PRO A 111 14.01 -9.75 1.23
C PRO A 111 15.26 -10.62 1.40
N ARG A 112 16.34 -10.00 1.87
CA ARG A 112 17.55 -10.70 2.31
C ARG A 112 17.55 -10.71 3.83
N PHE A 113 16.90 -11.70 4.40
CA PHE A 113 16.93 -11.86 5.84
C PHE A 113 18.30 -12.36 6.27
N THR A 114 19.14 -11.47 6.77
CA THR A 114 20.46 -11.79 7.34
C THR A 114 20.35 -12.47 8.69
#